data_AF-A0A433WL30-F1
#
_entry.id   AF-A0A433WL30-F1
#
_cell.length_a   1.000
_cell.length_b   1.000
_cell.length_c   1.000
_cell.angle_alpha   90.00
_cell.angle_beta   90.00
_cell.angle_gamma   90.00
#
_symmetry.space_group_name_H-M   'P 1'
#
loop_
_entity.id
_entity.type
_entity.pdbx_description
1 polymer ?
#
loop_
_entity_poly.entity_id
_entity_poly.type
_entity_poly.pdbx_seq_one_letter_code
_entity_poly.pdbx_strand_id
1 'polypeptide(L)'
;MNTDWNWFFSSFCQSAAALIGIIAAFLISRLIGMNEKVNAIISGFGELVIDRNKIIHGLGQRRFRWYNSTLMRYNEHLVEDIRRGHFSGFSEIDILEKIYSEDDRLFKANDVVLHTFSEMREKYGGGRSAAIEMPPKDTWEQIRKERELIDHLEMEARKLIQLFKKNEQELKVFRDTFRPLSYIIIVLMIAFPLTVIYPLHFMPVQSNRSPVLTLHWSVILRTVMSLKGFLLAIFFVTIEGIFLYFLTLVNKMRREVMTAAGRHSPDYQKIHYYSPYLDT
;
A
#
# COMPACT_ATOMS: atom_id res chain seq x y z
N MET A 1 -41.40 43.09 24.98
CA MET A 1 -41.12 41.66 25.21
C MET A 1 -39.71 41.55 25.73
N ASN A 2 -39.52 41.22 27.01
CA ASN A 2 -38.19 40.95 27.54
C ASN A 2 -37.75 39.58 27.03
N THR A 3 -36.79 39.56 26.10
CA THR A 3 -36.15 38.32 25.67
C THR A 3 -35.46 37.70 26.89
N ASP A 4 -35.86 36.49 27.26
CA ASP A 4 -35.17 35.74 28.31
C ASP A 4 -33.85 35.19 27.76
N TRP A 5 -32.78 35.95 27.95
CA TRP A 5 -31.44 35.58 27.54
C TRP A 5 -30.96 34.29 28.19
N ASN A 6 -31.43 33.96 29.40
CA ASN A 6 -31.07 32.70 30.06
C ASN A 6 -31.70 31.51 29.32
N TRP A 7 -32.95 31.63 28.91
CA TRP A 7 -33.60 30.61 28.08
C TRP A 7 -32.87 30.44 26.73
N PHE A 8 -32.57 31.55 26.04
CA PHE A 8 -31.86 31.50 24.77
C PHE A 8 -30.48 30.84 24.87
N PHE A 9 -29.62 31.27 25.80
CA PHE A 9 -28.28 30.70 25.94
C PHE A 9 -28.30 29.26 26.44
N SER A 10 -29.24 28.91 27.33
CA SER A 10 -29.41 27.52 27.77
C SER A 10 -29.80 26.61 26.60
N SER A 11 -30.83 26.97 25.83
CA SER A 11 -31.25 26.21 24.65
C SER A 11 -30.15 26.16 23.58
N PHE A 12 -29.46 27.26 23.31
CA PHE A 12 -28.35 27.30 22.35
C PHE A 12 -27.19 26.38 22.76
N CYS A 13 -26.73 26.47 24.02
CA CYS A 13 -25.66 25.61 24.53
C CYS A 13 -26.05 24.12 24.50
N GLN A 14 -27.30 23.79 24.85
CA GLN A 14 -27.80 22.41 24.82
C GLN A 14 -27.82 21.87 23.38
N SER A 15 -28.36 22.62 22.43
CA SER A 15 -28.38 22.21 21.02
C SER A 15 -26.97 22.10 20.42
N ALA A 16 -26.07 23.05 20.73
CA ALA A 16 -24.69 23.01 20.28
C ALA A 16 -23.92 21.82 20.87
N ALA A 17 -24.06 21.56 22.17
CA ALA A 17 -23.43 20.42 22.84
C ALA A 17 -23.94 19.09 22.27
N ALA A 18 -25.25 18.96 22.01
CA ALA A 18 -25.82 17.77 21.39
C ALA A 18 -25.27 17.53 19.98
N LEU A 19 -25.19 18.58 19.15
CA LEU A 19 -24.63 18.48 17.80
C LEU A 19 -23.15 18.07 17.83
N ILE A 20 -22.34 18.72 18.67
CA ILE A 20 -20.93 18.37 18.86
C ILE A 20 -20.79 16.91 19.33
N GLY A 21 -21.64 16.47 20.27
CA GLY A 21 -21.64 15.10 20.78
C GLY A 21 -21.89 14.06 19.68
N ILE A 22 -22.87 14.30 18.80
CA ILE A 22 -23.19 13.41 17.67
C ILE A 22 -22.02 13.32 16.69
N ILE A 23 -21.46 14.48 16.29
CA ILE A 23 -20.33 14.53 15.35
C ILE A 23 -19.11 13.86 15.97
N ALA A 24 -18.81 14.13 17.24
CA ALA A 24 -17.70 13.54 17.97
C ALA A 24 -17.84 12.01 18.06
N ALA A 25 -19.02 11.49 18.44
CA ALA A 25 -19.27 10.06 18.52
C ALA A 25 -19.03 9.35 17.17
N PHE A 26 -19.58 9.89 16.08
CA PHE A 26 -19.36 9.35 14.74
C PHE A 26 -17.88 9.37 14.35
N LEU A 27 -17.19 10.46 14.62
CA LEU A 27 -15.77 10.62 14.30
C LEU A 27 -14.91 9.63 15.09
N ILE A 28 -15.20 9.44 16.38
CA ILE A 28 -14.51 8.48 17.25
C ILE A 28 -14.69 7.06 16.73
N SER A 29 -15.92 6.63 16.45
CA SER A 29 -16.19 5.29 15.91
C SER A 29 -15.47 5.05 14.59
N ARG A 30 -15.46 6.05 13.71
CA ARG A 30 -14.72 5.97 12.44
C ARG A 30 -13.22 5.88 12.65
N LEU A 31 -12.65 6.62 13.60
CA LEU A 31 -11.22 6.60 13.91
C LEU A 31 -10.77 5.26 14.47
N ILE A 32 -11.53 4.66 15.38
CA ILE A 32 -11.22 3.35 15.95
C ILE A 32 -11.19 2.30 14.83
N GLY A 33 -12.24 2.25 14.00
CA GLY A 33 -12.29 1.30 12.88
C GLY A 33 -11.21 1.54 11.82
N MET A 34 -10.77 2.79 11.60
CA MET A 34 -9.64 3.06 10.72
C MET A 34 -8.30 2.61 11.32
N ASN A 35 -8.09 2.82 12.63
CA ASN A 35 -6.87 2.40 13.32
C ASN A 35 -6.66 0.88 13.24
N GLU A 36 -7.72 0.10 13.47
CA GLU A 36 -7.68 -1.36 13.32
C GLU A 36 -7.31 -1.79 11.89
N LYS A 37 -7.93 -1.17 10.88
CA LYS A 37 -7.64 -1.46 9.47
C LYS A 37 -6.21 -1.09 9.08
N VAL A 38 -5.72 0.06 9.52
CA VAL A 38 -4.34 0.50 9.26
C VAL A 38 -3.35 -0.50 9.84
N ASN A 39 -3.55 -0.91 11.09
CA ASN A 39 -2.69 -1.90 11.74
C ASN A 39 -2.73 -3.25 11.01
N ALA A 40 -3.91 -3.70 10.59
CA ALA A 40 -4.06 -4.95 9.83
C ALA A 40 -3.31 -4.90 8.49
N ILE A 41 -3.41 -3.80 7.74
CA ILE A 41 -2.72 -3.64 6.44
C ILE A 41 -1.20 -3.58 6.62
N ILE A 42 -0.73 -2.86 7.63
CA ILE A 42 0.71 -2.75 7.93
C ILE A 42 1.27 -4.13 8.32
N SER A 43 0.54 -4.89 9.16
CA SER A 43 0.94 -6.26 9.52
C SER A 43 0.95 -7.17 8.30
N GLY A 44 -0.11 -7.13 7.48
CA GLY A 44 -0.20 -7.91 6.25
C GLY A 44 0.91 -7.59 5.26
N PHE A 45 1.38 -6.34 5.18
CA PHE A 45 2.55 -6.01 4.37
C PHE A 45 3.82 -6.77 4.80
N GLY A 46 4.03 -6.95 6.11
CA GLY A 46 5.13 -7.75 6.64
C GLY A 46 5.07 -9.20 6.15
N GLU A 47 3.89 -9.79 6.14
CA GLU A 47 3.66 -11.15 5.61
C GLU A 47 3.94 -11.23 4.10
N LEU A 48 3.46 -10.25 3.32
CA LEU A 48 3.73 -10.21 1.88
C LEU A 48 5.23 -10.11 1.57
N VAL A 49 6.02 -9.40 2.39
CA VAL A 49 7.48 -9.33 2.23
C VAL A 49 8.13 -10.69 2.50
N ILE A 50 7.66 -11.41 3.52
CA ILE A 50 8.13 -12.77 3.82
C ILE A 50 7.83 -13.70 2.64
N ASP A 51 6.61 -13.67 2.11
CA ASP A 51 6.21 -14.50 0.98
C ASP A 51 6.95 -14.14 -0.31
N ARG A 52 7.23 -12.86 -0.53
CA ARG A 52 8.12 -12.41 -1.62
C ARG A 52 9.48 -13.09 -1.53
N ASN A 53 10.08 -13.10 -0.35
CA ASN A 53 11.41 -13.71 -0.16
C ASN A 53 11.39 -15.22 -0.39
N LYS A 54 10.30 -15.91 0.00
CA LYS A 54 10.11 -17.33 -0.31
C LYS A 54 10.03 -17.57 -1.83
N ILE A 55 9.25 -16.76 -2.55
CA ILE A 55 9.11 -16.88 -4.01
C ILE A 55 10.43 -16.59 -4.71
N ILE A 56 11.16 -15.54 -4.30
CA ILE A 56 12.49 -15.22 -4.86
C ILE A 56 13.46 -16.37 -4.66
N HIS A 57 13.50 -16.94 -3.46
CA HIS A 57 14.33 -18.10 -3.18
C HIS A 57 13.91 -19.31 -4.03
N GLY A 58 12.61 -19.57 -4.14
CA GLY A 58 12.05 -20.63 -4.96
C GLY A 58 12.43 -20.49 -6.44
N LEU A 59 12.28 -19.29 -7.01
CA LEU A 59 12.67 -18.96 -8.38
C LEU A 59 14.19 -19.06 -8.55
N GLY A 60 14.99 -18.59 -7.59
CA GLY A 60 16.45 -18.69 -7.65
C GLY A 60 16.99 -20.12 -7.67
N GLN A 61 16.23 -21.09 -7.15
CA GLN A 61 16.58 -22.51 -7.21
C GLN A 61 16.12 -23.21 -8.50
N ARG A 62 15.30 -22.57 -9.33
CA ARG A 62 14.81 -23.16 -10.59
C ARG A 62 15.88 -23.20 -11.64
N ARG A 63 15.81 -24.22 -12.48
CA ARG A 63 16.83 -24.55 -13.47
C ARG A 63 16.53 -23.91 -14.83
N PHE A 64 16.32 -22.58 -14.83
CA PHE A 64 16.06 -21.78 -16.06
C PHE A 64 17.07 -22.04 -17.17
N ARG A 65 18.37 -22.06 -16.80
CA ARG A 65 19.47 -22.30 -17.74
C ARG A 65 19.39 -23.68 -18.39
N TRP A 66 19.22 -24.72 -17.58
CA TRP A 66 19.10 -26.09 -18.06
C TRP A 66 17.83 -26.28 -18.90
N TYR A 67 16.71 -25.67 -18.51
CA TYR A 67 15.47 -25.72 -19.27
C TYR A 67 15.66 -25.16 -20.67
N ASN A 68 16.18 -23.93 -20.78
CA ASN A 68 16.43 -23.28 -22.08
C ASN A 68 17.41 -24.08 -22.93
N SER A 69 18.56 -24.48 -22.37
CA SER A 69 19.58 -25.20 -23.13
C SER A 69 19.07 -26.55 -23.63
N THR A 70 18.28 -27.25 -22.82
CA THR A 70 17.74 -28.57 -23.17
C THR A 70 16.65 -28.44 -24.23
N LEU A 71 15.77 -27.43 -24.10
CA LEU A 71 14.72 -27.18 -25.10
C LEU A 71 15.32 -26.83 -26.46
N MET A 72 16.36 -25.97 -26.49
CA MET A 72 17.04 -25.58 -27.73
C MET A 72 17.78 -26.76 -28.38
N ARG A 73 18.53 -27.56 -27.60
CA ARG A 73 19.33 -28.67 -28.14
C ARG A 73 18.51 -29.72 -28.88
N TYR A 74 17.26 -29.91 -28.47
CA TYR A 74 16.33 -30.87 -29.08
C TYR A 74 15.27 -30.20 -29.97
N ASN A 75 15.43 -28.91 -30.29
CA ASN A 75 14.55 -28.23 -31.23
C ASN A 75 15.01 -28.51 -32.67
N GLU A 76 14.27 -29.38 -33.36
CA GLU A 76 14.59 -29.80 -34.73
C GLU A 76 14.58 -28.64 -35.74
N HIS A 77 13.64 -27.69 -35.58
CA HIS A 77 13.54 -26.51 -36.44
C HIS A 77 14.79 -25.64 -36.32
N LEU A 78 15.22 -25.35 -35.10
CA LEU A 78 16.42 -24.54 -34.84
C LEU A 78 17.68 -25.21 -35.43
N VAL A 79 17.82 -26.53 -35.30
CA VAL A 79 18.94 -27.28 -35.90
C VAL A 79 18.92 -27.16 -37.43
N GLU A 80 17.75 -27.24 -38.04
CA GLU A 80 17.60 -27.14 -39.49
C GLU A 80 17.89 -25.72 -40.00
N ASP A 81 17.45 -24.68 -39.29
CA ASP A 81 17.78 -23.29 -39.63
C ASP A 81 19.29 -23.00 -39.50
N ILE A 82 19.95 -23.60 -38.51
CA ILE A 82 21.42 -23.55 -38.37
C ILE A 82 22.10 -24.24 -39.55
N ARG A 83 21.62 -25.42 -39.97
CA ARG A 83 22.18 -26.17 -41.12
C ARG A 83 22.04 -25.40 -42.43
N ARG A 84 20.89 -24.75 -42.65
CA ARG A 84 20.61 -23.93 -43.84
C ARG A 84 21.34 -22.60 -43.83
N GLY A 85 22.03 -22.26 -42.73
CA GLY A 85 22.78 -21.02 -42.60
C GLY A 85 21.88 -19.79 -42.45
N HIS A 86 20.64 -19.94 -41.98
CA HIS A 86 19.68 -18.83 -41.83
C HIS A 86 20.10 -17.73 -40.84
N PHE A 87 21.18 -17.97 -40.07
CA PHE A 87 21.77 -17.04 -39.13
C PHE A 87 23.11 -16.45 -39.63
N SER A 88 23.51 -16.71 -40.89
CA SER A 88 24.75 -16.19 -41.44
C SER A 88 24.68 -14.67 -41.57
N GLY A 89 25.58 -13.96 -40.88
CA GLY A 89 25.65 -12.49 -40.92
C GLY A 89 24.77 -11.76 -39.89
N PHE A 90 24.06 -12.49 -39.04
CA PHE A 90 23.25 -11.89 -37.97
C PHE A 90 24.15 -11.46 -36.81
N SER A 91 23.80 -10.35 -36.15
CA SER A 91 24.42 -9.98 -34.87
C SER A 91 23.88 -10.85 -33.73
N GLU A 92 24.53 -10.86 -32.57
CA GLU A 92 24.05 -11.60 -31.39
C GLU A 92 22.64 -11.17 -30.96
N ILE A 93 22.29 -9.90 -31.15
CA ILE A 93 20.98 -9.36 -30.81
C ILE A 93 19.93 -9.90 -31.78
N ASP A 94 20.21 -9.89 -33.08
CA ASP A 94 19.29 -10.41 -34.11
C ASP A 94 19.05 -11.92 -33.96
N ILE A 95 20.09 -12.66 -33.54
CA ILE A 95 19.99 -14.09 -33.23
C ILE A 95 19.04 -14.31 -32.05
N LEU A 96 19.21 -13.56 -30.96
CA LEU A 96 18.34 -13.65 -29.78
C LEU A 96 16.89 -13.31 -30.12
N GLU A 97 16.66 -12.20 -30.83
CA GLU A 97 15.32 -11.77 -31.22
C GLU A 97 14.61 -12.82 -32.07
N LYS A 98 15.32 -13.39 -33.05
CA LYS A 98 14.79 -14.46 -33.88
C LYS A 98 14.45 -15.72 -33.07
N ILE A 99 15.37 -16.19 -32.24
CA ILE A 99 15.15 -17.40 -31.42
C ILE A 99 13.96 -17.22 -30.47
N TYR A 100 13.84 -16.06 -29.81
CA TYR A 100 12.70 -15.78 -28.93
C TYR A 100 11.39 -15.59 -29.69
N SER A 101 11.42 -15.11 -30.94
CA SER A 101 10.23 -15.02 -31.78
C SER A 101 9.73 -16.38 -32.28
N GLU A 102 10.63 -17.36 -32.40
CA GLU A 102 10.32 -18.70 -32.90
C GLU A 102 9.88 -19.67 -31.79
N ASP A 103 10.33 -19.47 -30.53
CA ASP A 103 9.95 -20.30 -29.39
C ASP A 103 9.58 -19.44 -28.15
N ASP A 104 8.28 -19.22 -27.98
CA ASP A 104 7.69 -18.47 -26.86
C ASP A 104 7.86 -19.17 -25.49
N ARG A 105 8.34 -20.42 -25.49
CA ARG A 105 8.54 -21.17 -24.25
C ARG A 105 9.87 -20.83 -23.58
N LEU A 106 10.81 -20.20 -24.29
CA LEU A 106 12.13 -19.88 -23.76
C LEU A 106 12.06 -18.71 -22.76
N PHE A 107 12.80 -18.85 -21.65
CA PHE A 107 12.97 -17.76 -20.69
C PHE A 107 14.08 -16.79 -21.16
N LYS A 108 14.07 -15.53 -20.69
CA LYS A 108 15.08 -14.53 -21.05
C LYS A 108 16.43 -14.74 -20.36
N ALA A 109 17.15 -15.78 -20.75
CA ALA A 109 18.52 -16.09 -20.35
C ALA A 109 19.47 -15.93 -21.54
N ASN A 110 19.71 -14.68 -21.96
CA ASN A 110 20.44 -14.35 -23.19
C ASN A 110 21.82 -15.01 -23.26
N ASP A 111 22.54 -15.05 -22.14
CA ASP A 111 23.85 -15.69 -22.00
C ASP A 111 23.80 -17.18 -22.36
N VAL A 112 22.79 -17.89 -21.85
CA VAL A 112 22.62 -19.33 -22.07
C VAL A 112 22.11 -19.62 -23.47
N VAL A 113 21.19 -18.81 -23.98
CA VAL A 113 20.66 -18.97 -25.34
C VAL A 113 21.77 -18.78 -26.36
N LEU A 114 22.58 -17.73 -26.25
CA LEU A 114 23.71 -17.49 -27.13
C LEU A 114 24.77 -18.60 -27.03
N HIS A 115 25.13 -19.03 -25.82
CA HIS A 115 26.09 -20.11 -25.61
C HIS A 115 25.59 -21.44 -26.18
N THR A 116 24.33 -21.79 -25.95
CA THR A 116 23.76 -23.04 -26.48
C THR A 116 23.66 -22.97 -28.01
N PHE A 117 23.29 -21.82 -28.55
CA PHE A 117 23.25 -21.60 -29.99
C PHE A 117 24.63 -21.74 -30.64
N SER A 118 25.69 -21.19 -30.04
CA SER A 118 27.05 -21.31 -30.57
C SER A 118 27.55 -22.76 -30.58
N GLU A 119 27.30 -23.52 -29.50
CA GLU A 119 27.58 -24.97 -29.45
C GLU A 119 26.84 -25.74 -30.56
N MET A 120 25.55 -25.46 -30.75
CA MET A 120 24.76 -26.08 -31.81
C MET A 120 25.26 -25.70 -33.21
N ARG A 121 25.66 -24.44 -33.40
CA ARG A 121 26.23 -23.95 -34.67
C ARG A 121 27.56 -24.61 -34.99
N GLU A 122 28.42 -24.83 -34.01
CA GLU A 122 29.69 -25.56 -34.21
C GLU A 122 29.43 -27.03 -34.60
N LYS A 123 28.44 -27.66 -33.97
CA LYS A 123 28.10 -29.07 -34.17
C LYS A 123 27.40 -29.33 -35.52
N TYR A 124 26.40 -28.51 -35.87
CA TYR A 124 25.51 -28.74 -37.02
C TYR A 124 25.75 -27.77 -38.19
N GLY A 125 26.55 -26.72 -38.00
CA GLY A 125 26.84 -25.74 -39.04
C GLY A 125 27.68 -26.31 -40.20
N GLY A 126 27.58 -25.66 -41.36
CA GLY A 126 28.42 -25.95 -42.53
C GLY A 126 28.07 -27.24 -43.28
N GLY A 127 26.80 -27.68 -43.25
CA GLY A 127 26.35 -28.86 -44.01
C GLY A 127 26.78 -30.21 -43.42
N ARG A 128 27.18 -30.25 -42.15
CA ARG A 128 27.52 -31.50 -41.45
C ARG A 128 26.26 -32.34 -41.23
N SER A 129 26.21 -33.55 -41.80
CA SER A 129 25.17 -34.57 -41.54
C SER A 129 25.30 -35.23 -40.16
N ALA A 130 25.49 -34.43 -39.10
CA ALA A 130 25.39 -34.94 -37.75
C ALA A 130 23.91 -35.27 -37.48
N ALA A 131 23.63 -36.52 -37.10
CA ALA A 131 22.28 -36.93 -36.69
C ALA A 131 21.80 -36.05 -35.53
N ILE A 132 20.51 -35.70 -35.54
CA ILE A 132 19.89 -34.98 -34.42
C ILE A 132 19.96 -35.91 -33.21
N GLU A 133 20.57 -35.44 -32.13
CA GLU A 133 20.63 -36.22 -30.89
C GLU A 133 19.21 -36.44 -30.36
N MET A 134 18.87 -37.72 -30.16
CA MET A 134 17.61 -38.04 -29.49
C MET A 134 17.73 -37.70 -28.01
N PRO A 135 16.72 -37.06 -27.42
CA PRO A 135 16.73 -36.78 -25.99
C PRO A 135 16.77 -38.09 -25.19
N PRO A 136 17.53 -38.15 -24.08
CA PRO A 136 17.50 -39.26 -23.15
C PRO A 136 16.07 -39.56 -22.68
N LYS A 137 15.84 -40.81 -22.26
CA LYS A 137 14.54 -41.24 -21.73
C LYS A 137 14.11 -40.30 -20.59
N ASP A 138 12.84 -39.92 -20.58
CA ASP A 138 12.19 -39.00 -19.61
C ASP A 138 12.58 -37.52 -19.68
N THR A 139 13.41 -37.08 -20.65
CA THR A 139 13.81 -35.66 -20.78
C THR A 139 12.60 -34.72 -20.93
N TRP A 140 11.66 -35.05 -21.80
CA TRP A 140 10.45 -34.24 -22.00
C TRP A 140 9.58 -34.15 -20.74
N GLU A 141 9.52 -35.24 -19.97
CA GLU A 141 8.79 -35.26 -18.69
C GLU A 141 9.46 -34.35 -17.65
N GLN A 142 10.79 -34.34 -17.61
CA GLN A 142 11.56 -33.45 -16.73
C GLN A 142 11.41 -31.98 -17.14
N ILE A 143 11.46 -31.67 -18.45
CA ILE A 143 11.24 -30.33 -18.98
C ILE A 143 9.84 -29.84 -18.61
N ARG A 144 8.81 -30.67 -18.81
CA ARG A 144 7.43 -30.34 -18.45
C ARG A 144 7.29 -30.06 -16.96
N LYS A 145 7.82 -30.93 -16.10
CA LYS A 145 7.78 -30.75 -14.64
C LYS A 145 8.49 -29.47 -14.20
N GLU A 146 9.66 -29.17 -14.75
CA GLU A 146 10.38 -27.93 -14.42
C GLU A 146 9.59 -26.70 -14.88
N ARG A 147 8.96 -26.77 -16.07
CA ARG A 147 8.09 -25.69 -16.56
C ARG A 147 6.91 -25.45 -15.64
N GLU A 148 6.19 -26.50 -15.27
CA GLU A 148 5.04 -26.40 -14.34
C GLU A 148 5.45 -25.77 -13.00
N LEU A 149 6.63 -26.11 -12.48
CA LEU A 149 7.17 -25.54 -11.24
C LEU A 149 7.53 -24.05 -11.38
N ILE A 150 8.07 -23.64 -12.53
CA ILE A 150 8.37 -22.24 -12.82
C ILE A 150 7.07 -21.45 -13.00
N ASP A 151 6.14 -21.93 -13.82
CA ASP A 151 4.85 -21.28 -14.10
C ASP A 151 4.03 -21.10 -12.81
N HIS A 152 4.05 -22.11 -11.93
CA HIS A 152 3.40 -22.01 -10.62
C HIS A 152 3.97 -20.86 -9.78
N LEU A 153 5.30 -20.77 -9.66
CA LEU A 153 5.96 -19.70 -8.92
C LEU A 153 5.78 -18.33 -9.57
N GLU A 154 5.75 -18.26 -10.90
CA GLU A 154 5.45 -17.03 -11.63
C GLU A 154 4.02 -16.56 -11.34
N MET A 155 3.05 -17.46 -11.37
CA MET A 155 1.66 -17.16 -11.04
C MET A 155 1.53 -16.63 -9.60
N GLU A 156 2.22 -17.27 -8.65
CA GLU A 156 2.28 -16.79 -7.27
C GLU A 156 2.93 -15.41 -7.16
N ALA A 157 4.02 -15.16 -7.88
CA ALA A 157 4.67 -13.85 -7.93
C ALA A 157 3.73 -12.77 -8.48
N ARG A 158 3.02 -13.06 -9.58
CA ARG A 158 2.04 -12.14 -10.17
C ARG A 158 0.88 -11.85 -9.22
N LYS A 159 0.38 -12.87 -8.52
CA LYS A 159 -0.64 -12.69 -7.47
C LYS A 159 -0.11 -11.80 -6.34
N LEU A 160 1.12 -12.02 -5.89
CA LEU A 160 1.75 -11.22 -4.84
C LEU A 160 1.94 -9.76 -5.26
N ILE A 161 2.36 -9.52 -6.50
CA ILE A 161 2.46 -8.17 -7.09
C ILE A 161 1.10 -7.45 -7.05
N GLN A 162 0.00 -8.14 -7.38
CA GLN A 162 -1.34 -7.56 -7.30
C GLN A 162 -1.73 -7.22 -5.85
N LEU A 163 -1.37 -8.07 -4.89
CA LEU A 163 -1.60 -7.81 -3.46
C LEU A 163 -0.80 -6.60 -2.98
N PHE A 164 0.48 -6.45 -3.38
CA PHE A 164 1.27 -5.27 -3.07
C PHE A 164 0.66 -3.98 -3.64
N LYS A 165 0.20 -4.01 -4.90
CA LYS A 165 -0.49 -2.86 -5.52
C LYS A 165 -1.77 -2.49 -4.79
N LYS A 166 -2.57 -3.49 -4.40
CA LYS A 166 -3.80 -3.28 -3.62
C LYS A 166 -3.50 -2.65 -2.26
N ASN A 167 -2.52 -3.18 -1.52
CA ASN A 167 -2.11 -2.62 -0.23
C ASN A 167 -1.61 -1.18 -0.35
N GLU A 168 -0.81 -0.86 -1.37
CA GLU A 168 -0.36 0.51 -1.61
C GLU A 168 -1.53 1.45 -1.88
N GLN A 169 -2.49 1.03 -2.72
CA GLN A 169 -3.68 1.81 -3.01
C GLN A 169 -4.51 2.06 -1.74
N GLU A 170 -4.69 1.04 -0.89
CA GLU A 170 -5.38 1.19 0.39
C GLU A 170 -4.66 2.18 1.31
N LEU A 171 -3.33 2.08 1.46
CA LEU A 171 -2.53 3.02 2.24
C LEU A 171 -2.66 4.46 1.73
N LYS A 172 -2.71 4.65 0.41
CA LYS A 172 -2.93 5.97 -0.20
C LYS A 172 -4.29 6.55 0.17
N VAL A 173 -5.35 5.74 0.11
CA VAL A 173 -6.71 6.15 0.52
C VAL A 173 -6.75 6.56 2.00
N PHE A 174 -6.09 5.80 2.89
CA PHE A 174 -6.00 6.17 4.31
C PHE A 174 -5.26 7.49 4.51
N ARG A 175 -4.13 7.68 3.83
CA ARG A 175 -3.32 8.90 3.91
C ARG A 175 -4.15 10.14 3.56
N ASP A 176 -4.95 10.05 2.51
CA ASP A 176 -5.77 11.16 2.02
C ASP A 176 -6.95 11.46 2.98
N THR A 177 -7.39 10.47 3.77
CA THR A 177 -8.48 10.61 4.75
C THR A 177 -8.05 11.25 6.07
N PHE A 178 -6.78 11.14 6.48
CA PHE A 178 -6.33 11.66 7.78
C PHE A 178 -6.41 13.19 7.90
N ARG A 179 -6.11 13.94 6.82
CA ARG A 179 -6.15 15.41 6.85
C ARG A 179 -7.55 15.95 7.17
N PRO A 180 -8.62 15.56 6.44
CA PRO A 180 -9.98 15.94 6.79
C PRO A 180 -10.35 15.62 8.24
N LEU A 181 -9.97 14.43 8.74
CA LEU A 181 -10.28 14.04 10.11
C LEU A 181 -9.60 14.94 11.14
N SER A 182 -8.32 15.26 10.97
CA SER A 182 -7.62 16.23 11.83
C SER A 182 -8.32 17.59 11.83
N TYR A 183 -8.75 18.08 10.65
CA TYR A 183 -9.45 19.35 10.55
C TYR A 183 -10.78 19.35 11.29
N ILE A 184 -11.58 18.29 11.17
CA ILE A 184 -12.86 18.19 11.88
C ILE A 184 -12.62 18.21 13.40
N ILE A 185 -11.63 17.48 13.91
CA ILE A 185 -11.29 17.51 15.35
C ILE A 185 -10.91 18.92 15.79
N ILE A 186 -10.04 19.60 15.04
CA ILE A 186 -9.62 20.97 15.37
C ILE A 186 -10.82 21.93 15.38
N VAL A 187 -11.73 21.79 14.41
CA VAL A 187 -12.97 22.58 14.37
C VAL A 187 -13.83 22.29 15.60
N LEU A 188 -13.96 21.03 16.04
CA LEU A 188 -14.71 20.69 17.26
C LEU A 188 -14.04 21.26 18.53
N MET A 189 -12.71 21.22 18.63
CA MET A 189 -11.94 21.84 19.71
C MET A 189 -12.11 23.36 19.79
N ILE A 190 -12.36 24.03 18.66
CA ILE A 190 -12.62 25.48 18.64
C ILE A 190 -14.11 25.77 18.86
N ALA A 191 -15.00 24.99 18.24
CA ALA A 191 -16.44 25.18 18.32
C ALA A 191 -16.94 24.98 19.75
N PHE A 192 -16.50 23.92 20.43
CA PHE A 192 -16.95 23.59 21.78
C PHE A 192 -16.76 24.74 22.79
N PRO A 193 -15.57 25.35 22.95
CA PRO A 193 -15.42 26.47 23.85
C PRO A 193 -16.24 27.70 23.43
N LEU A 194 -16.39 27.96 22.13
CA LEU A 194 -17.13 29.12 21.63
C LEU A 194 -18.64 28.98 21.78
N THR A 195 -19.21 27.78 21.56
CA THR A 195 -20.65 27.57 21.51
C THR A 195 -21.22 27.03 22.81
N VAL A 196 -20.41 26.40 23.67
CA VAL A 196 -20.87 25.78 24.92
C VAL A 196 -20.27 26.49 26.13
N ILE A 197 -18.94 26.52 26.25
CA ILE A 197 -18.27 27.06 27.45
C ILE A 197 -18.48 28.57 27.57
N TYR A 198 -18.30 29.31 26.48
CA TYR A 198 -18.39 30.76 26.47
C TYR A 198 -19.79 31.26 26.85
N PRO A 199 -20.91 30.80 26.26
CA PRO A 199 -22.22 31.29 26.66
C PRO A 199 -22.65 30.77 28.04
N LEU A 200 -22.25 29.55 28.44
CA LEU A 200 -22.47 29.06 29.80
C LEU A 200 -21.76 29.94 30.85
N HIS A 201 -20.63 30.57 30.51
CA HIS A 201 -19.91 31.47 31.42
C HIS A 201 -20.76 32.65 31.88
N PHE A 202 -21.60 33.22 31.01
CA PHE A 202 -22.41 34.42 31.27
C PHE A 202 -23.74 34.17 32.00
N MET A 203 -24.14 32.92 32.21
CA MET A 203 -25.39 32.62 32.93
C MET A 203 -25.22 32.57 34.47
N PRO A 204 -26.18 33.04 35.28
CA PRO A 204 -27.41 33.71 34.87
C PRO A 204 -27.17 35.18 34.52
N VAL A 205 -27.76 35.61 33.40
CA VAL A 205 -27.86 37.01 33.01
C VAL A 205 -28.87 37.69 33.93
N GLN A 206 -28.48 38.81 34.55
CA GLN A 206 -29.38 39.61 35.41
C GLN A 206 -30.59 40.10 34.61
N SER A 207 -31.79 39.92 35.16
CA SER A 207 -33.04 40.37 34.54
C SER A 207 -32.97 41.87 34.18
N ASN A 208 -33.46 42.23 32.99
CA ASN A 208 -33.46 43.61 32.45
C ASN A 208 -32.11 44.18 31.96
N ARG A 209 -31.04 43.39 31.83
CA ARG A 209 -29.80 43.83 31.17
C ARG A 209 -29.51 43.01 29.90
N SER A 210 -29.13 43.68 28.83
CA SER A 210 -28.54 43.02 27.66
C SER A 210 -27.16 42.46 28.03
N PRO A 211 -26.82 41.23 27.61
CA PRO A 211 -25.49 40.69 27.83
C PRO A 211 -24.46 41.59 27.15
N VAL A 212 -23.52 42.13 27.93
CA VAL A 212 -22.39 42.90 27.40
C VAL A 212 -21.20 41.96 27.29
N LEU A 213 -20.62 41.87 26.09
CA LEU A 213 -19.38 41.15 25.83
C LEU A 213 -18.25 41.80 26.65
N THR A 214 -18.00 41.27 27.84
CA THR A 214 -16.93 41.74 28.72
C THR A 214 -15.75 40.79 28.63
N LEU A 215 -14.73 41.18 27.85
CA LEU A 215 -13.43 40.48 27.74
C LEU A 215 -12.45 40.95 28.83
N HIS A 216 -12.95 41.27 30.02
CA HIS A 216 -12.09 41.71 31.11
C HIS A 216 -11.46 40.51 31.83
N TRP A 217 -10.13 40.39 31.74
CA TRP A 217 -9.34 39.30 32.34
C TRP A 217 -9.63 39.10 33.84
N SER A 218 -9.86 40.18 34.57
CA SER A 218 -10.18 40.16 36.01
C SER A 218 -11.52 39.51 36.34
N VAL A 219 -12.52 39.63 35.45
CA VAL A 219 -13.84 39.02 35.61
C VAL A 219 -13.78 37.54 35.27
N ILE A 220 -13.06 37.19 34.20
CA ILE A 220 -12.83 35.80 33.79
C ILE A 220 -12.16 35.02 34.94
N LEU A 221 -11.10 35.56 35.55
CA LEU A 221 -10.37 34.88 36.62
C LEU A 221 -11.24 34.65 37.88
N ARG A 222 -12.05 35.65 38.27
CA ARG A 222 -12.98 35.52 39.42
C ARG A 222 -14.06 34.48 39.16
N THR A 223 -14.57 34.43 37.94
CA THR A 223 -15.60 33.45 37.57
C THR A 223 -15.02 32.04 37.46
N VAL A 224 -13.78 31.87 36.96
CA VAL A 224 -13.07 30.57 36.96
C VAL A 224 -12.86 30.03 38.38
N MET A 225 -12.53 30.89 39.34
CA MET A 225 -12.35 30.52 40.76
C MET A 225 -13.66 30.32 41.54
N SER A 226 -14.82 30.45 40.91
CA SER A 226 -16.11 30.09 41.50
C SER A 226 -16.39 28.59 41.33
N LEU A 227 -17.25 27.99 42.17
CA LEU A 227 -17.66 26.58 42.04
C LEU A 227 -18.16 26.25 40.62
N LYS A 228 -18.94 27.16 40.03
CA LYS A 228 -19.43 27.04 38.65
C LYS A 228 -18.27 27.01 37.65
N GLY A 229 -17.34 27.96 37.76
CA GLY A 229 -16.18 28.04 36.88
C GLY A 229 -15.27 26.83 37.00
N PHE A 230 -15.09 26.32 38.21
CA PHE A 230 -14.33 25.10 38.48
C PHE A 230 -14.96 23.87 37.80
N LEU A 231 -16.28 23.67 37.95
CA LEU A 231 -17.00 22.58 37.28
C LEU A 231 -16.91 22.70 35.75
N LEU A 232 -17.07 23.91 35.24
CA LEU A 232 -16.99 24.19 33.81
C LEU A 232 -15.57 23.96 33.26
N ALA A 233 -14.54 24.26 34.06
CA ALA A 233 -13.14 24.02 33.72
C ALA A 233 -12.81 22.52 33.69
N ILE A 234 -13.29 21.73 34.67
CA ILE A 234 -13.14 20.26 34.64
C ILE A 234 -13.79 19.68 33.38
N PHE A 235 -15.02 20.12 33.08
CA PHE A 235 -15.74 19.67 31.90
C PHE A 235 -14.99 20.03 30.62
N PHE A 236 -14.50 21.26 30.52
CA PHE A 236 -13.68 21.72 29.39
C PHE A 236 -12.41 20.88 29.23
N VAL A 237 -11.62 20.71 30.29
CA VAL A 237 -10.38 19.91 30.25
C VAL A 237 -10.64 18.47 29.84
N THR A 238 -11.76 17.88 30.30
CA THR A 238 -12.12 16.50 29.97
C THR A 238 -12.44 16.36 28.48
N ILE A 239 -13.31 17.21 27.95
CA ILE A 239 -13.72 17.16 26.53
C ILE A 239 -12.54 17.50 25.61
N GLU A 240 -11.79 18.56 25.91
CA GLU A 240 -10.58 18.92 25.15
C GLU A 240 -9.51 17.83 25.22
N GLY A 241 -9.34 17.20 26.39
CA GLY A 241 -8.42 16.07 26.56
C GLY A 241 -8.78 14.90 25.64
N ILE A 242 -10.07 14.60 25.48
CA ILE A 242 -10.56 13.58 24.55
C ILE A 242 -10.24 13.97 23.11
N PHE A 243 -10.56 15.20 22.69
CA PHE A 243 -10.25 15.64 21.32
C PHE A 243 -8.75 15.64 21.03
N LEU A 244 -7.93 16.09 21.98
CA LEU A 244 -6.48 16.07 21.87
C LEU A 244 -5.94 14.64 21.75
N TYR A 245 -6.46 13.70 22.54
CA TYR A 245 -6.13 12.28 22.41
C TYR A 245 -6.41 11.78 20.98
N PHE A 246 -7.61 12.02 20.44
CA PHE A 246 -7.94 11.58 19.09
C PHE A 246 -7.11 12.29 18.01
N LEU A 247 -6.76 13.55 18.21
CA LEU A 247 -5.85 14.27 17.32
C LEU A 247 -4.45 13.62 17.32
N THR A 248 -3.94 13.23 18.49
CA THR A 248 -2.67 12.50 18.59
C THR A 248 -2.75 11.12 17.94
N LEU A 249 -3.88 10.42 18.08
CA LEU A 249 -4.12 9.13 17.43
C LEU A 249 -4.10 9.26 15.90
N VAL A 250 -4.76 10.27 15.33
CA VAL A 250 -4.73 10.55 13.89
C VAL A 250 -3.31 10.82 13.41
N ASN A 251 -2.57 11.65 14.15
CA ASN A 251 -1.18 11.96 13.80
C ASN A 251 -0.27 10.73 13.88
N LYS A 252 -0.49 9.85 14.87
CA LYS A 252 0.22 8.57 14.99
C LYS A 252 -0.06 7.68 13.77
N MET A 253 -1.33 7.41 13.45
CA MET A 253 -1.71 6.60 12.29
C MET A 253 -1.15 7.17 10.99
N ARG A 254 -1.18 8.51 10.82
CA ARG A 254 -0.60 9.18 9.65
C ARG A 254 0.90 8.91 9.53
N ARG A 255 1.66 8.97 10.63
CA ARG A 255 3.10 8.66 10.63
C ARG A 255 3.36 7.19 10.28
N GLU A 256 2.58 6.27 10.85
CA GLU A 256 2.70 4.84 10.59
C GLU A 256 2.42 4.51 9.12
N VAL A 257 1.34 5.06 8.54
CA VAL A 257 1.03 4.90 7.11
C VAL A 257 2.10 5.51 6.22
N MET A 258 2.62 6.70 6.54
CA MET A 258 3.72 7.29 5.76
C MET A 258 5.00 6.46 5.84
N THR A 259 5.31 5.89 7.00
CA THR A 259 6.48 5.02 7.19
C THR A 259 6.30 3.71 6.43
N ALA A 260 5.10 3.11 6.49
CA ALA A 260 4.78 1.89 5.74
C ALA A 260 4.82 2.13 4.23
N ALA A 261 4.22 3.22 3.75
CA ALA A 261 4.28 3.62 2.34
C ALA A 261 5.72 3.88 1.88
N GLY A 262 6.58 4.46 2.72
CA GLY A 262 8.00 4.64 2.41
C GLY A 262 8.79 3.33 2.33
N ARG A 263 8.32 2.26 2.97
CA ARG A 263 8.90 0.90 2.87
C ARG A 263 8.42 0.13 1.65
N HIS A 264 7.33 0.56 0.99
CA HIS A 264 6.94 -0.02 -0.28
C HIS A 264 7.97 0.39 -1.35
N SER A 265 8.89 -0.52 -1.68
CA SER A 265 9.74 -0.32 -2.84
C SER A 265 8.92 -0.54 -4.11
N PRO A 266 9.05 0.31 -5.15
CA PRO A 266 8.49 0.03 -6.48
C PRO A 266 8.98 -1.31 -7.03
N ASP A 267 10.09 -1.84 -6.52
CA ASP A 267 10.63 -3.14 -6.89
C ASP A 267 9.69 -4.31 -6.56
N TYR A 268 8.82 -4.16 -5.56
CA TYR A 268 7.88 -5.21 -5.17
C TYR A 268 6.77 -5.45 -6.18
N GLN A 269 6.63 -4.53 -7.16
CA GLN A 269 5.52 -4.51 -8.11
C GLN A 269 5.90 -4.93 -9.53
N LYS A 270 7.18 -5.23 -9.80
CA LYS A 270 7.62 -5.69 -11.11
C LYS A 270 8.18 -7.09 -11.03
N ILE A 271 7.79 -7.94 -11.96
CA ILE A 271 8.19 -9.35 -12.02
C ILE A 271 9.70 -9.51 -12.22
N HIS A 272 10.34 -8.58 -12.92
CA HIS A 272 11.79 -8.52 -13.11
C HIS A 272 12.58 -8.62 -11.80
N TYR A 273 12.10 -7.99 -10.72
CA TYR A 273 12.77 -8.04 -9.41
C TYR A 273 12.52 -9.33 -8.62
N TYR A 274 11.71 -10.25 -9.16
CA TYR A 274 11.51 -11.60 -8.63
C TYR A 274 12.43 -12.60 -9.33
N SER A 275 12.59 -12.45 -10.65
CA SER A 275 13.57 -13.19 -11.44
C SER A 275 13.89 -12.42 -12.72
N PRO A 276 15.17 -12.27 -13.10
CA PRO A 276 15.55 -11.59 -14.34
C PRO A 276 15.10 -12.36 -15.60
N TYR A 277 14.82 -13.66 -15.46
CA TYR A 277 14.45 -14.53 -16.56
C TYR A 277 12.97 -14.46 -16.97
N LEU A 278 12.12 -13.83 -16.13
CA LEU A 278 10.66 -13.75 -16.31
C LEU A 278 10.18 -12.44 -16.95
N ASP A 279 11.11 -11.59 -17.38
CA ASP A 279 10.74 -10.30 -17.97
C ASP A 279 10.17 -10.49 -19.38
N THR A 280 8.92 -10.08 -19.60
CA THR A 280 8.26 -10.06 -20.94
C THR A 280 8.70 -8.86 -21.75
#